data_AF-A0A2D0KH45-F1
#
_entry.id   AF-A0A2D0KH45-F1
#
_cell.length_a   1.000
_cell.length_b   1.000
_cell.length_c   1.000
_cell.angle_alpha   90.00
_cell.angle_beta   90.00
_cell.angle_gamma   90.00
#
_symmetry.space_group_name_H-M   'P 1'
#
loop_
_entity.id
_entity.type
_entity.pdbx_description
1 polymer ?
#
loop_
_entity_poly.entity_id
_entity_poly.type
_entity_poly.pdbx_seq_one_letter_code
_entity_poly.pdbx_strand_id
1 'polypeptide(L)'
;MITRRPDIHRPLSRQFRQHIDGIVQVEERLTDRMRRGRPIRGHLLSLTLNPDCYRNQGEMYRFCRLINQALACFITQSSFVMLQIFTPDSHKVLWQFWHVDGLRPAM
;
A
#
# COMPACT_ATOMS: atom_id res chain seq x y z
N MET A 1 25.98 12.19 34.17
CA MET A 1 25.40 10.90 33.75
C MET A 1 24.17 11.19 32.89
N ILE A 2 24.22 10.93 31.58
CA ILE A 2 23.07 11.09 30.69
C ILE A 2 22.48 9.69 30.45
N THR A 3 21.25 9.50 30.90
CA THR A 3 20.52 8.23 30.82
C THR A 3 20.28 7.85 29.36
N ARG A 4 21.04 6.89 28.83
CA ARG A 4 20.76 6.23 27.53
C ARG A 4 19.44 5.46 27.66
N ARG A 5 18.34 6.03 27.16
CA ARG A 5 17.13 5.26 26.87
C ARG A 5 17.50 4.18 25.85
N PRO A 6 17.32 2.88 26.14
CA PRO A 6 17.55 1.86 25.13
C PRO A 6 16.54 2.08 24.00
N ASP A 7 17.09 2.13 22.78
CA ASP A 7 16.41 2.46 21.53
C ASP A 7 15.52 1.28 21.08
N ILE A 8 14.44 1.02 21.81
CA ILE A 8 13.52 -0.11 21.62
C ILE A 8 12.89 -0.10 20.20
N HIS A 9 12.84 1.06 19.54
CA HIS A 9 12.27 1.24 18.20
C HIS A 9 13.26 1.03 17.05
N ARG A 10 14.56 0.89 17.33
CA ARG A 10 15.60 0.75 16.29
C ARG A 10 15.46 -0.51 15.40
N PRO A 11 15.08 -1.70 15.91
CA PRO A 11 14.91 -2.87 15.05
C PRO A 11 13.65 -2.76 14.17
N LEU A 12 12.55 -2.24 14.72
CA LEU A 12 11.28 -2.09 13.98
C LEU A 12 11.38 -1.05 12.87
N SER A 13 12.02 0.09 13.13
CA SER A 13 12.26 1.13 12.11
C SER A 13 13.14 0.63 10.96
N ARG A 14 14.15 -0.20 11.25
CA ARG A 14 14.98 -0.85 10.21
C ARG A 14 14.18 -1.83 9.36
N GLN A 15 13.31 -2.63 9.98
CA GLN A 15 12.46 -3.57 9.25
C GLN A 15 11.48 -2.86 8.32
N PHE A 16 10.80 -1.82 8.81
CA PHE A 16 9.91 -1.01 7.96
C PHE A 16 10.66 -0.35 6.80
N ARG A 17 11.86 0.17 7.07
CA ARG A 17 12.71 0.74 6.03
C ARG A 17 13.07 -0.29 4.97
N GLN A 18 13.46 -1.51 5.36
CA GLN A 18 13.71 -2.61 4.43
C GLN A 18 12.48 -2.95 3.58
N HIS A 19 11.28 -2.99 4.16
CA HIS A 19 10.05 -3.24 3.40
C HIS A 19 9.74 -2.12 2.41
N ILE A 20 9.96 -0.86 2.80
CA ILE A 20 9.82 0.30 1.90
C ILE A 20 10.84 0.24 0.77
N ASP A 21 12.10 -0.08 1.08
CA ASP A 21 13.18 -0.25 0.09
C ASP A 21 12.87 -1.41 -0.88
N GLY A 22 12.00 -2.35 -0.48
CA GLY A 22 11.49 -3.42 -1.33
C GLY A 22 10.45 -2.99 -2.35
N ILE A 23 9.94 -1.76 -2.31
CA ILE A 23 9.05 -1.22 -3.35
C ILE A 23 9.92 -0.77 -4.52
N VAL A 24 9.95 -1.56 -5.61
CA VAL A 24 10.81 -1.29 -6.76
C VAL A 24 10.14 -0.46 -7.85
N GLN A 25 8.80 -0.48 -7.88
CA GLN A 25 8.03 0.30 -8.85
C GLN A 25 6.66 0.67 -8.29
N VAL A 26 6.24 1.90 -8.60
CA VAL A 26 4.92 2.44 -8.28
C VAL A 26 4.32 3.01 -9.55
N GLU A 27 3.14 2.53 -9.92
CA GLU A 27 2.35 3.10 -11.00
C GLU A 27 0.95 3.47 -10.51
N GLU A 28 0.45 4.59 -11.01
CA GLU A 28 -0.91 5.05 -10.76
C GLU A 28 -1.65 5.17 -12.09
N ARG A 29 -2.89 4.69 -12.14
CA ARG A 29 -3.78 4.85 -13.29
C ARG A 29 -5.16 5.26 -12.83
N LEU A 30 -5.80 6.15 -13.58
CA LEU A 30 -7.21 6.47 -13.36
C LEU A 30 -8.08 5.28 -13.78
N THR A 31 -9.12 5.03 -13.01
CA THR A 31 -10.12 3.99 -13.30
C THR A 31 -11.49 4.49 -12.87
N ASP A 32 -12.48 4.28 -13.71
CA ASP A 32 -13.86 4.60 -13.35
C ASP A 32 -14.63 3.32 -13.02
N ARG A 33 -15.52 3.40 -12.03
CA ARG A 33 -16.46 2.31 -11.71
C ARG A 33 -17.86 2.85 -11.55
N MET A 34 -18.85 2.08 -12.00
CA MET A 34 -20.25 2.38 -11.68
C MET A 34 -20.58 1.89 -10.27
N ARG A 35 -21.07 2.78 -9.42
CA ARG A 35 -21.64 2.45 -8.11
C ARG A 35 -23.03 3.07 -8.02
N ARG A 36 -24.06 2.24 -7.86
CA ARG A 36 -25.47 2.67 -7.78
C ARG A 36 -25.89 3.58 -8.95
N GLY A 37 -25.47 3.22 -10.17
CA GLY A 37 -25.81 3.96 -11.40
C GLY A 37 -25.09 5.30 -11.57
N ARG A 38 -24.13 5.65 -10.70
CA ARG A 38 -23.28 6.84 -10.85
C ARG A 38 -21.83 6.42 -11.15
N PRO A 39 -21.14 7.09 -12.10
CA PRO A 39 -19.71 6.89 -12.27
C PRO A 39 -18.98 7.49 -11.06
N ILE A 40 -18.13 6.69 -10.45
CA ILE A 40 -17.20 7.13 -9.41
C ILE A 40 -15.80 7.01 -9.99
N ARG A 41 -15.05 8.10 -9.90
CA ARG A 41 -13.64 8.13 -10.28
C ARG A 41 -12.81 7.50 -9.19
N GLY A 42 -11.93 6.60 -9.58
CA GLY A 42 -10.98 5.97 -8.69
C GLY A 42 -9.59 5.90 -9.28
N HIS A 43 -8.68 5.42 -8.45
CA HIS A 43 -7.27 5.30 -8.76
C HIS A 43 -6.88 3.85 -8.57
N LEU A 44 -6.19 3.28 -9.54
CA LEU A 44 -5.56 1.98 -9.45
C LEU A 44 -4.08 2.21 -9.18
N LEU A 45 -3.64 1.86 -7.99
CA LEU A 45 -2.24 1.86 -7.61
C LEU A 45 -1.67 0.45 -7.82
N SER A 46 -0.62 0.36 -8.61
CA SER A 46 0.11 -0.88 -8.87
C SER A 46 1.49 -0.78 -8.23
N LEU A 47 1.77 -1.67 -7.29
CA LEU A 47 3.07 -1.76 -6.63
C LEU A 47 3.78 -3.04 -7.06
N THR A 48 5.04 -2.91 -7.46
CA THR A 48 5.92 -4.07 -7.65
C THR A 48 6.85 -4.16 -6.45
N LEU A 49 6.83 -5.31 -5.78
CA LEU A 49 7.61 -5.55 -4.57
C LEU A 49 8.68 -6.61 -4.83
N ASN A 50 9.93 -6.32 -4.47
CA ASN A 50 10.99 -7.32 -4.44
C ASN A 50 10.78 -8.27 -3.24
N PRO A 51 10.48 -9.57 -3.46
CA PRO A 51 10.24 -10.52 -2.38
C PRO A 51 11.43 -10.70 -1.42
N ASP A 52 12.67 -10.46 -1.88
CA ASP A 52 13.89 -10.61 -1.08
C ASP A 52 14.00 -9.60 0.07
N CYS A 53 13.22 -8.51 -0.01
CA CYS A 53 13.13 -7.51 1.06
C CYS A 53 12.19 -7.93 2.21
N TYR A 54 11.64 -9.15 2.15
CA TYR A 54 10.72 -9.71 3.11
C TYR A 54 11.19 -11.10 3.54
N ARG A 55 10.97 -11.45 4.82
CA ARG A 55 11.36 -12.76 5.37
C ARG A 55 10.55 -13.90 4.77
N ASN A 56 9.30 -13.63 4.40
CA ASN A 56 8.40 -14.58 3.76
C ASN A 56 7.21 -13.84 3.11
N GLN A 57 6.46 -14.57 2.31
CA GLN A 57 5.29 -14.06 1.61
C GLN A 57 4.20 -13.54 2.56
N GLY A 58 4.04 -14.12 3.75
CA GLY A 58 3.07 -13.65 4.75
C GLY A 58 3.42 -12.28 5.33
N GLU A 59 4.71 -12.00 5.55
CA GLU A 59 5.18 -10.68 5.95
C GLU A 59 4.98 -9.65 4.85
N MET A 60 5.31 -9.99 3.60
CA MET A 60 5.05 -9.15 2.44
C MET A 60 3.56 -8.81 2.32
N TYR A 61 2.67 -9.81 2.48
CA TYR A 61 1.23 -9.60 2.44
C TYR A 61 0.74 -8.65 3.55
N ARG A 62 1.25 -8.79 4.78
CA ARG A 62 0.91 -7.88 5.89
C ARG A 62 1.34 -6.44 5.60
N PHE A 63 2.52 -6.26 5.00
CA PHE A 63 2.96 -4.94 4.57
C PHE A 63 2.04 -4.35 3.49
N CYS A 64 1.65 -5.14 2.49
CA CYS A 64 0.69 -4.72 1.46
C CYS A 64 -0.68 -4.33 2.07
N ARG A 65 -1.17 -5.11 3.03
CA ARG A 65 -2.41 -4.83 3.79
C ARG A 65 -2.31 -3.50 4.54
N LEU A 66 -1.17 -3.22 5.17
CA LEU A 66 -0.93 -1.96 5.85
C LEU A 66 -0.96 -0.79 4.87
N ILE A 67 -0.27 -0.90 3.72
CA ILE A 67 -0.31 0.12 2.66
C ILE A 67 -1.75 0.35 2.22
N ASN A 68 -2.51 -0.71 1.92
CA ASN A 68 -3.91 -0.58 1.51
C ASN A 68 -4.76 0.20 2.52
N GLN A 69 -4.54 -0.01 3.81
CA GLN A 69 -5.24 0.73 4.87
C GLN A 69 -4.75 2.18 4.97
N ALA A 70 -3.45 2.42 4.84
CA ALA A 70 -2.88 3.78 4.86
C ALA A 70 -3.36 4.62 3.67
N LEU A 71 -3.56 4.01 2.50
CA LEU A 71 -4.10 4.67 1.31
C LEU A 71 -5.48 5.31 1.58
N ALA A 72 -6.30 4.70 2.44
CA ALA A 72 -7.61 5.26 2.86
C ALA A 72 -7.52 6.72 3.34
N CYS A 73 -6.40 7.08 3.99
CA CYS A 73 -6.17 8.38 4.58
C CYS A 73 -5.86 9.47 3.55
N PHE A 74 -5.39 9.09 2.36
CA PHE A 74 -4.96 10.02 1.31
C PHE A 74 -6.06 10.34 0.30
N ILE A 75 -7.22 9.69 0.38
CA ILE A 75 -8.28 9.76 -0.63
C ILE A 75 -9.47 10.56 -0.10
N THR A 76 -10.00 11.44 -0.96
CA THR A 76 -11.25 12.18 -0.73
C THR A 76 -12.48 11.27 -0.85
N GLN A 77 -13.54 11.55 -0.10
CA GLN A 77 -14.78 10.77 -0.04
C GLN A 77 -15.45 10.53 -1.41
N SER A 78 -15.17 11.38 -2.41
CA SER A 78 -15.70 11.24 -3.77
C SER A 78 -14.93 10.25 -4.66
N SER A 79 -13.86 9.62 -4.14
CA SER A 79 -12.98 8.75 -4.90
C SER A 79 -12.62 7.49 -4.14
N PHE A 80 -12.20 6.46 -4.88
CA PHE A 80 -11.72 5.20 -4.30
C PHE A 80 -10.31 4.88 -4.80
N VAL A 81 -9.55 4.12 -4.03
CA VAL A 81 -8.30 3.51 -4.49
C VAL A 81 -8.41 2.00 -4.48
N MET A 82 -7.81 1.37 -5.47
CA MET A 82 -7.52 -0.06 -5.48
C MET A 82 -6.02 -0.26 -5.50
N LEU A 83 -5.57 -1.34 -4.87
CA LEU A 83 -4.16 -1.71 -4.82
C LEU A 83 -3.95 -3.06 -5.48
N GLN A 84 -3.05 -3.11 -6.47
CA GLN A 84 -2.56 -4.33 -7.08
C GLN A 84 -1.07 -4.51 -6.75
N ILE A 85 -0.69 -5.74 -6.40
CA ILE A 85 0.68 -6.12 -6.06
C ILE A 85 1.22 -7.06 -7.13
N PHE A 86 2.44 -6.78 -7.58
CA PHE A 86 3.20 -7.55 -8.54
C PHE A 86 4.56 -7.93 -7.95
N THR A 87 5.20 -8.93 -8.55
CA THR A 87 6.61 -9.26 -8.32
C THR A 87 7.40 -8.95 -9.60
N PRO A 88 8.71 -8.61 -9.52
CA PRO A 88 9.51 -8.24 -10.69
C PRO A 88 9.46 -9.29 -11.81
N ASP A 89 9.41 -10.57 -11.44
CA ASP A 89 9.48 -11.70 -12.38
C ASP A 89 8.14 -12.05 -13.03
N SER A 90 7.05 -11.34 -12.67
CA SER A 90 5.70 -11.69 -13.10
C SER A 90 4.87 -10.46 -13.44
N HIS A 91 4.33 -10.47 -14.66
CA HIS A 91 3.30 -9.51 -15.08
C HIS A 91 1.89 -9.86 -14.57
N LYS A 92 1.73 -10.98 -13.84
CA LYS A 92 0.46 -11.34 -13.22
C LYS A 92 0.34 -10.67 -11.85
N VAL A 93 -0.86 -10.16 -11.58
CA VAL A 93 -1.22 -9.63 -10.26
C VAL A 93 -1.08 -10.76 -9.24
N LEU A 94 -0.20 -10.58 -8.27
CA LEU A 94 -0.02 -11.50 -7.15
C LEU A 94 -1.18 -11.35 -6.16
N TRP A 95 -1.48 -10.10 -5.77
CA TRP A 95 -2.62 -9.79 -4.90
C TRP A 95 -3.34 -8.54 -5.36
N GLN A 96 -4.66 -8.56 -5.18
CA GLN A 96 -5.51 -7.42 -5.42
C GLN A 96 -6.31 -7.13 -4.16
N PHE A 97 -6.23 -5.89 -3.68
CA PHE A 97 -7.05 -5.39 -2.59
C PHE A 97 -8.23 -4.62 -3.17
N TRP A 98 -9.43 -4.92 -2.65
CA TRP A 98 -10.67 -4.26 -3.06
C TRP A 98 -10.71 -2.79 -2.63
N HIS A 99 -11.63 -2.05 -3.26
CA HIS A 99 -11.69 -0.60 -3.14
C HIS A 99 -11.73 -0.16 -1.68
N VAL A 100 -10.88 0.80 -1.36
CA VAL A 100 -10.92 1.53 -0.11
C VAL A 100 -11.60 2.86 -0.40
N ASP A 101 -12.76 3.08 0.23
CA ASP A 101 -13.46 4.35 0.17
C ASP A 101 -12.64 5.40 0.94
N GLY A 102 -12.44 6.58 0.36
CA GLY A 102 -11.71 7.67 1.00
C GLY A 102 -12.41 8.14 2.28
N LEU A 103 -11.65 8.30 3.36
CA LEU A 103 -12.18 8.76 4.65
C LEU A 103 -12.20 10.29 4.79
N ARG A 104 -11.60 11.02 3.84
CA ARG A 104 -11.46 12.48 3.91
C ARG A 104 -12.70 13.19 3.36
N PRO A 105 -13.38 14.08 4.13
CA PRO A 105 -14.49 14.87 3.62
C PRO A 105 -14.12 15.65 2.35
N ALA A 106 -15.04 15.74 1.39
CA ALA A 106 -14.91 16.73 0.33
C ALA A 106 -14.89 18.12 0.95
N MET A 107 -13.89 18.94 0.59
CA MET A 107 -13.85 20.36 0.96
C MET A 107 -14.94 21.13 0.23
#